data_AF-A0A520GS87-F1
#
_entry.id   AF-A0A520GS87-F1
#
_cell.length_a   1.000
_cell.length_b   1.000
_cell.length_c   1.000
_cell.angle_alpha   90.00
_cell.angle_beta   90.00
_cell.angle_gamma   90.00
#
_symmetry.space_group_name_H-M   'P 1'
#
loop_
_entity.id
_entity.type
_entity.pdbx_description
1 polymer ?
#
loop_
_entity_poly.entity_id
_entity_poly.type
_entity_poly.pdbx_seq_one_letter_code
_entity_poly.pdbx_strand_id
1 'polypeptide(L)'
;MDIDTNLVLRPIDGCVVTLSGRRIPQPPWILPGDQESAIAYQAWLAEQARAEAAESGYDWILSQLDNLRPDSMDEGTRQLLSDFLFGQLNPVFEARRSSI
;
A
#
# COMPACT_ATOMS: atom_id res chain seq x y z
N MET A 1 20.03 9.76 -16.65
CA MET A 1 19.56 8.73 -15.71
C MET A 1 18.08 8.96 -15.63
N ASP A 2 17.34 8.21 -16.44
CA ASP A 2 15.89 8.35 -16.56
C ASP A 2 15.27 8.17 -15.18
N ILE A 3 14.73 9.27 -14.65
CA ILE A 3 13.94 9.24 -13.44
C ILE A 3 12.55 8.86 -13.92
N ASP A 4 12.32 7.56 -14.14
CA ASP A 4 10.99 7.00 -14.38
C ASP A 4 10.12 7.31 -13.16
N THR A 5 9.51 8.49 -13.21
CA THR A 5 8.79 9.12 -12.12
C THR A 5 7.36 8.62 -12.17
N ASN A 6 7.09 7.49 -11.52
CA ASN A 6 5.74 7.01 -11.30
C ASN A 6 5.09 7.83 -10.17
N LEU A 7 4.51 8.96 -10.56
CA LEU A 7 3.68 9.81 -9.72
C LEU A 7 2.42 9.03 -9.32
N VAL A 8 2.31 8.65 -8.05
CA VAL A 8 0.98 8.57 -7.43
C VAL A 8 0.37 9.96 -7.60
N LEU A 9 -0.58 10.09 -8.53
CA LEU A 9 -1.32 11.32 -8.78
C LEU A 9 -1.71 11.90 -7.42
N ARG A 10 -1.26 13.14 -7.13
CA ARG A 10 -1.44 13.82 -5.84
C ARG A 10 -2.72 13.37 -5.17
N PRO A 11 -2.70 12.89 -3.91
CA PRO A 11 -3.93 12.58 -3.21
C PRO A 11 -4.83 13.82 -3.22
N ILE A 12 -5.92 13.75 -3.97
CA ILE A 12 -7.00 14.72 -3.86
C ILE A 12 -7.77 14.26 -2.62
N ASP A 13 -7.66 15.02 -1.53
CA ASP A 13 -8.36 14.79 -0.25
C ASP A 13 -7.86 13.60 0.60
N GLY A 14 -6.58 13.22 0.51
CA GLY A 14 -6.02 12.14 1.35
C GLY A 14 -6.38 10.72 0.89
N CYS A 15 -6.75 10.56 -0.38
CA CYS A 15 -7.04 9.26 -1.00
C CYS A 15 -6.20 9.05 -2.27
N VAL A 16 -5.84 7.80 -2.55
CA VAL A 16 -5.19 7.32 -3.78
C VAL A 16 -6.25 6.72 -4.70
N VAL A 17 -6.18 7.02 -6.00
CA VAL A 17 -7.00 6.36 -7.01
C VAL A 17 -6.27 5.11 -7.50
N THR A 18 -6.88 3.94 -7.33
CA THR A 18 -6.38 2.65 -7.81
C THR A 18 -6.56 2.52 -9.33
N LEU A 19 -5.92 1.55 -9.99
CA LEU A 19 -6.10 1.31 -11.43
C LEU A 19 -7.54 0.99 -11.82
N SER A 20 -8.34 0.47 -10.88
CA SER A 20 -9.77 0.22 -11.07
C SER A 20 -10.63 1.50 -11.03
N GLY A 21 -10.03 2.66 -10.77
CA GLY A 21 -10.72 3.95 -10.64
C GLY A 21 -11.29 4.25 -9.25
N ARG A 22 -11.03 3.39 -8.25
CA ARG A 22 -11.53 3.54 -6.88
C ARG A 22 -10.61 4.35 -5.99
N ARG A 23 -11.19 5.04 -5.01
CA ARG A 23 -10.46 5.86 -4.04
C ARG A 23 -10.26 5.06 -2.76
N ILE A 24 -9.01 4.73 -2.45
CA ILE A 24 -8.62 4.18 -1.13
C ILE A 24 -7.93 5.27 -0.32
N PRO A 25 -7.96 5.23 1.02
CA PRO A 25 -7.20 6.15 1.86
C PRO A 25 -5.72 6.20 1.45
N GLN A 26 -5.03 7.29 1.74
CA GLN A 26 -3.59 7.36 1.53
C GLN A 26 -2.86 6.47 2.56
N PRO A 27 -1.81 5.73 2.17
CA PRO A 27 -0.96 5.04 3.12
C PRO A 27 -0.18 5.99 4.02
N PRO A 28 0.25 5.51 5.21
CA PRO A 28 1.19 6.24 6.04
C PRO A 28 2.55 6.40 5.33
N TRP A 29 3.29 7.43 5.72
CA TRP A 29 4.64 7.69 5.20
C TRP A 29 5.60 6.60 5.69
N ILE A 30 6.42 6.07 4.77
CA ILE A 30 7.52 5.17 5.10
C ILE A 30 8.79 6.03 5.20
N LEU A 31 9.39 6.08 6.39
CA LEU A 31 10.64 6.80 6.62
C LEU A 31 11.82 5.82 6.44
N PRO A 32 12.81 6.14 5.57
CA PRO A 32 13.94 5.25 5.35
C PRO A 32 14.69 4.94 6.65
N GLY A 33 14.83 3.65 6.97
CA GLY A 33 15.52 3.17 8.18
C GLY A 33 14.68 3.19 9.46
N ASP A 34 13.41 3.62 9.40
CA ASP A 34 12.49 3.61 10.54
C ASP A 34 11.56 2.39 10.48
N GLN A 35 11.79 1.46 11.40
CA GLN A 35 11.02 0.22 11.50
C GLN A 35 9.55 0.46 11.87
N GLU A 36 9.23 1.49 12.67
CA GLU A 36 7.84 1.77 13.06
C GLU A 36 7.02 2.23 11.85
N SER A 37 7.59 3.09 11.02
CA SER A 37 6.95 3.53 9.78
C SER A 37 6.69 2.37 8.79
N ALA A 38 7.61 1.40 8.74
CA ALA A 38 7.45 0.20 7.92
C ALA A 38 6.33 -0.72 8.44
N ILE A 39 6.27 -0.94 9.76
CA ILE A 39 5.19 -1.72 10.39
C ILE A 39 3.84 -1.04 10.18
N ALA A 40 3.76 0.29 10.36
CA ALA A 40 2.54 1.05 10.14
C ALA A 40 2.04 0.93 8.69
N TYR A 41 2.95 0.96 7.72
CA TYR A 41 2.61 0.74 6.32
C TYR A 41 2.12 -0.68 6.03
N GLN A 42 2.79 -1.70 6.58
CA GLN A 42 2.36 -3.10 6.40
C GLN A 42 0.98 -3.36 7.01
N ALA A 43 0.71 -2.83 8.21
CA ALA A 43 -0.60 -2.92 8.85
C ALA A 43 -1.68 -2.26 7.99
N TRP A 44 -1.43 -1.03 7.52
CA TRP A 44 -2.33 -0.32 6.62
C TRP A 44 -2.60 -1.12 5.33
N LEU A 45 -1.55 -1.71 4.73
CA LEU A 45 -1.65 -2.46 3.48
C LEU A 45 -2.55 -3.69 3.63
N ALA A 46 -2.40 -4.43 4.73
CA ALA A 46 -3.23 -5.59 5.03
C ALA A 46 -4.70 -5.19 5.30
N GLU A 47 -4.94 -4.11 6.03
CA GLU A 47 -6.29 -3.62 6.31
C GLU A 47 -7.01 -3.16 5.04
N GLN A 48 -6.35 -2.38 4.20
CA GLN A 48 -6.93 -1.93 2.93
C GLN A 48 -7.18 -3.10 1.99
N ALA A 49 -6.23 -4.03 1.85
CA ALA A 49 -6.44 -5.20 1.01
C ALA A 49 -7.58 -6.08 1.52
N ARG A 50 -7.78 -6.20 2.83
CA ARG A 50 -8.92 -6.93 3.40
C ARG A 50 -10.25 -6.26 3.08
N ALA A 51 -10.35 -4.95 3.28
CA ALA A 51 -11.57 -4.19 2.96
C ALA A 51 -11.91 -4.30 1.47
N GLU A 52 -10.90 -4.14 0.63
CA GLU A 52 -10.98 -4.18 -0.82
C GLU A 52 -11.38 -5.58 -1.34
N ALA A 53 -10.78 -6.64 -0.81
CA ALA A 53 -11.14 -8.01 -1.16
C ALA A 53 -12.56 -8.39 -0.71
N ALA A 54 -13.00 -7.92 0.46
CA ALA A 54 -14.35 -8.15 0.96
C ALA A 54 -15.42 -7.45 0.10
N GLU A 55 -15.14 -6.24 -0.39
CA GLU A 55 -16.06 -5.50 -1.26
C GLU A 55 -16.14 -6.11 -2.67
N SER A 56 -15.00 -6.56 -3.21
CA SER A 56 -14.89 -7.10 -4.57
C SER A 56 -15.16 -8.60 -4.69
N GLY A 57 -15.29 -9.32 -3.57
CA GLY A 57 -15.47 -10.78 -3.56
C GLY A 57 -14.20 -11.59 -3.87
N TYR A 58 -13.01 -11.06 -3.55
CA TYR A 58 -11.74 -11.77 -3.74
C TYR A 58 -11.37 -12.63 -2.53
N ASP A 59 -12.10 -13.74 -2.33
CA ASP A 59 -11.94 -14.64 -1.18
C ASP A 59 -10.52 -15.22 -1.02
N TRP A 60 -9.78 -15.32 -2.13
CA TRP A 60 -8.39 -15.79 -2.12
C TRP A 60 -7.45 -14.79 -1.43
N ILE A 61 -7.67 -13.47 -1.56
CA ILE A 61 -6.90 -12.45 -0.82
C ILE A 61 -7.23 -12.55 0.67
N LEU A 62 -8.52 -12.69 1.01
CA LEU A 62 -8.94 -12.87 2.40
C LEU A 62 -8.27 -14.09 3.04
N SER A 63 -8.20 -15.20 2.31
CA SER A 63 -7.52 -16.42 2.75
C SER A 63 -6.01 -16.23 2.97
N GLN A 64 -5.34 -15.42 2.14
CA GLN A 64 -3.93 -15.07 2.36
C GLN A 64 -3.75 -14.20 3.62
N LEU A 65 -4.72 -13.33 3.91
CA LEU A 65 -4.68 -12.40 5.03
C LEU A 65 -5.10 -13.01 6.38
N ASP A 66 -5.81 -14.14 6.40
CA ASP A 66 -6.32 -14.79 7.62
C ASP A 66 -5.20 -15.26 8.57
N ASN A 67 -4.04 -15.60 8.02
CA ASN A 67 -2.89 -16.08 8.80
C ASN A 67 -1.78 -15.04 8.95
N LEU A 68 -1.96 -13.84 8.40
CA LEU A 68 -0.93 -12.81 8.41
C LEU A 68 -0.89 -12.12 9.77
N ARG A 69 0.25 -12.19 10.47
CA ARG A 69 0.45 -11.33 11.64
C ARG A 69 0.85 -9.93 11.17
N PRO A 70 0.37 -8.86 11.83
CA PRO A 70 0.65 -7.48 11.43
C PRO A 70 2.16 -7.13 11.38
N ASP A 71 2.97 -7.83 12.15
CA ASP A 71 4.42 -7.62 12.33
C ASP A 71 5.28 -8.62 11.52
N SER A 72 4.65 -9.54 10.78
CA SER A 72 5.35 -10.63 10.09
C SER A 72 5.05 -10.70 8.60
N MET A 73 4.66 -9.58 7.98
CA MET A 73 4.42 -9.53 6.54
C MET A 73 5.74 -9.74 5.80
N ASP A 74 5.88 -10.88 5.12
CA ASP A 74 7.02 -11.13 4.25
C ASP A 74 6.94 -10.27 2.97
N GLU A 75 8.08 -10.12 2.31
CA GLU A 75 8.22 -9.27 1.12
C GLU A 75 7.34 -9.74 -0.05
N GLY A 76 7.13 -11.05 -0.21
CA GLY A 76 6.26 -11.60 -1.25
C GLY A 76 4.80 -11.25 -1.03
N THR A 77 4.34 -11.35 0.22
CA THR A 77 2.99 -10.93 0.61
C THR A 77 2.81 -9.41 0.47
N ARG A 78 3.80 -8.62 0.92
CA ARG A 78 3.77 -7.15 0.73
C ARG A 78 3.62 -6.79 -0.75
N GLN A 79 4.37 -7.45 -1.61
CA GLN A 79 4.33 -7.23 -3.05
C GLN A 79 2.97 -7.59 -3.65
N LEU A 80 2.44 -8.78 -3.29
CA LEU A 80 1.13 -9.24 -3.72
C LEU A 80 0.02 -8.24 -3.36
N LEU A 81 0.01 -7.74 -2.13
CA LEU A 81 -1.02 -6.78 -1.67
C LEU A 81 -0.84 -5.41 -2.32
N SER A 82 0.40 -5.01 -2.62
CA SER A 82 0.69 -3.78 -3.37
C SER A 82 0.18 -3.90 -4.81
N ASP A 83 0.43 -5.03 -5.47
CA ASP A 83 -0.12 -5.32 -6.80
C ASP A 83 -1.64 -5.38 -6.80
N PHE A 84 -2.24 -5.97 -5.76
CA PHE A 84 -3.68 -6.05 -5.65
C PHE A 84 -4.35 -4.67 -5.51
N LEU A 85 -3.80 -3.80 -4.66
CA LEU A 85 -4.38 -2.48 -4.40
C LEU A 85 -4.07 -1.45 -5.48
N PHE A 86 -2.83 -1.45 -5.98
CA PHE A 86 -2.33 -0.41 -6.88
C PHE A 86 -2.12 -0.89 -8.31
N GLY A 87 -2.14 -2.20 -8.55
CA GLY A 87 -1.72 -2.79 -9.83
C GLY A 87 -0.25 -2.54 -10.17
N GLN A 88 0.58 -2.30 -9.16
CA GLN A 88 2.01 -2.02 -9.30
C GLN A 88 2.82 -2.63 -8.15
N LEU A 89 3.95 -3.25 -8.49
CA LEU A 89 4.79 -4.00 -7.55
C LEU A 89 5.43 -3.12 -6.47
N ASN A 90 5.69 -1.84 -6.77
CA ASN A 90 6.40 -0.90 -5.89
C ASN A 90 5.79 0.51 -6.03
N PRO A 91 4.62 0.76 -5.43
CA PRO A 91 4.05 2.10 -5.38
C PRO A 91 5.01 3.03 -4.63
N VAL A 92 5.53 4.05 -5.33
CA VAL A 92 6.41 5.06 -4.71
C VAL A 92 5.53 6.16 -4.13
N PHE A 93 5.46 6.22 -2.80
CA PHE A 93 4.80 7.32 -2.11
C PHE A 93 5.74 8.52 -2.09
N GLU A 94 5.18 9.74 -2.18
CA GLU A 94 5.97 10.92 -1.87
C GLU A 94 6.56 10.67 -0.46
N ALA A 95 7.83 10.96 -0.23
CA ALA A 95 8.37 11.10 1.11
C ALA A 95 8.20 12.57 1.48
N ARG A 96 7.72 12.88 2.68
CA ARG A 96 7.59 14.27 3.12
C ARG A 96 9.00 14.86 2.98
N ARG A 97 9.20 15.79 2.04
CA ARG A 97 10.45 16.55 2.01
C ARG A 97 10.53 17.22 3.37
N SER A 98 11.45 16.78 4.20
CA SER A 98 11.86 17.55 5.38
C SER A 98 12.31 18.90 4.82
N SER A 99 11.44 19.90 4.94
CA SER A 99 11.79 21.28 4.66
C SER A 99 12.90 21.62 5.65
N ILE A 100 14.12 21.71 5.12
CA ILE A 100 15.22 22.45 5.73
C ILE A 100 14.94 23.94 5.48
#